data_AF-A0A8H7G2D8-F1
#
_entry.id   AF-A0A8H7G2D8-F1
#
_cell.length_a   1.000
_cell.length_b   1.000
_cell.length_c   1.000
_cell.angle_alpha   90.00
_cell.angle_beta   90.00
_cell.angle_gamma   90.00
#
_symmetry.space_group_name_H-M   'P 1'
#
loop_
_entity.id
_entity.type
_entity.pdbx_description
1 polymer ?
#
loop_
_entity_poly.entity_id
_entity_poly.type
_entity_poly.pdbx_seq_one_letter_code
_entity_poly.pdbx_strand_id
1 'polypeptide(L)'
;MKSFVFATLATAIIGASGAPAKRATSVIDGVSASKSYHYVLNLALTLEHLENAFYAGAFAKYDEMAFTDASLPSYARGRFAEIGQHEVAHVAFLCKELGSNAAAACNYTFPTPTPSRSRRSA
;
A
#
# COMPACT_ATOMS: atom_id res chain seq x y z
N MET A 1 -37.58 47.58 47.83
CA MET A 1 -36.50 48.25 47.06
C MET A 1 -35.16 47.73 47.52
N LYS A 2 -34.47 46.96 46.68
CA LYS A 2 -33.01 46.76 46.63
C LYS A 2 -32.72 45.86 45.43
N SER A 3 -32.18 46.50 44.40
CA SER A 3 -31.95 45.98 43.06
C SER A 3 -30.80 44.97 43.05
N PHE A 4 -30.95 43.88 42.28
CA PHE A 4 -29.83 43.05 41.88
C PHE A 4 -29.40 43.46 40.47
N VAL A 5 -28.13 43.87 40.33
CA VAL A 5 -27.48 44.17 39.06
C VAL A 5 -27.07 42.84 38.44
N PHE A 6 -27.68 42.46 37.32
CA PHE A 6 -27.19 41.41 36.45
C PHE A 6 -26.18 42.01 35.47
N ALA A 7 -24.90 41.70 35.64
CA ALA A 7 -23.88 41.98 34.64
C ALA A 7 -23.92 40.86 33.59
N THR A 8 -24.58 41.12 32.46
CA THR A 8 -24.54 40.26 31.28
C THR A 8 -23.21 40.46 30.56
N LEU A 9 -22.33 39.46 30.65
CA LEU A 9 -21.11 39.39 29.86
C LEU A 9 -21.50 38.97 28.43
N ALA A 10 -21.50 39.92 27.49
CA ALA A 10 -21.72 39.64 26.08
C ALA A 10 -20.47 38.99 25.47
N THR A 11 -20.46 37.66 25.36
CA THR A 11 -19.48 36.92 24.56
C THR A 11 -19.80 37.11 23.09
N ALA A 12 -19.01 37.92 22.40
CA ALA A 12 -19.03 38.00 20.94
C ALA A 12 -18.46 36.69 20.37
N ILE A 13 -19.34 35.77 19.97
CA ILE A 13 -18.94 34.60 19.19
C ILE A 13 -18.65 35.10 17.77
N ILE A 14 -17.38 35.31 17.46
CA ILE A 14 -16.95 35.55 16.08
C ILE A 14 -17.16 34.23 15.34
N GLY A 15 -18.25 34.16 14.56
CA GLY A 15 -18.51 33.06 13.65
C GLY A 15 -17.48 33.05 12.53
N ALA A 16 -16.43 32.25 12.67
CA ALA A 16 -15.55 31.94 11.55
C ALA A 16 -16.25 30.91 10.65
N SER A 17 -17.10 31.38 9.73
CA SER A 17 -17.57 30.57 8.62
C SER A 17 -16.45 30.48 7.58
N GLY A 18 -15.50 29.57 7.82
CA GLY A 18 -14.56 29.15 6.80
C GLY A 18 -15.31 28.34 5.75
N ALA A 19 -15.52 28.90 4.55
CA ALA A 19 -15.99 28.10 3.42
C ALA A 19 -14.99 26.96 3.17
N PRO A 20 -15.44 25.73 2.82
CA PRO A 20 -14.52 24.68 2.43
C PRO A 20 -13.75 25.17 1.20
N ALA A 21 -12.46 25.48 1.39
CA ALA A 21 -11.59 25.77 0.28
C ALA A 21 -11.54 24.50 -0.59
N LYS A 22 -12.02 24.60 -1.84
CA LYS A 22 -11.80 23.54 -2.81
C LYS A 22 -10.30 23.31 -2.88
N ARG A 23 -9.84 22.07 -2.63
CA ARG A 23 -8.44 21.70 -2.79
C ARG A 23 -8.04 22.12 -4.20
N ALA A 24 -7.15 23.11 -4.32
CA ALA A 24 -6.67 23.54 -5.61
C ALA A 24 -6.11 22.31 -6.34
N THR A 25 -6.57 22.07 -7.57
CA THR A 25 -5.96 21.07 -8.43
C THR A 25 -4.53 21.52 -8.69
N SER A 26 -3.57 20.95 -7.96
CA SER A 26 -2.16 21.21 -8.21
C SER A 26 -1.82 20.63 -9.58
N VAL A 27 -1.54 21.48 -10.54
CA VAL A 27 -0.86 21.05 -11.76
C VAL A 27 0.61 21.00 -11.40
N ILE A 28 1.20 19.81 -11.41
CA ILE A 28 2.65 19.63 -11.20
C ILE A 28 3.23 19.35 -12.59
N ASP A 29 4.13 20.20 -13.07
CA ASP A 29 4.80 20.08 -14.37
C ASP A 29 3.86 19.84 -15.58
N GLY A 30 2.73 20.56 -15.63
CA GLY A 30 1.76 20.44 -16.73
C GLY A 30 0.87 19.19 -16.69
N VAL A 31 1.03 18.32 -15.68
CA VAL A 31 0.18 17.16 -15.42
C VAL A 31 -0.78 17.49 -14.28
N SER A 32 -2.08 17.28 -14.50
CA SER A 32 -3.07 17.37 -13.42
C SER A 32 -2.67 16.44 -12.27
N ALA A 33 -2.67 16.92 -11.02
CA ALA A 33 -2.38 16.11 -9.84
C ALA A 33 -3.14 14.78 -9.81
N SER A 34 -4.38 14.74 -10.31
CA SER A 34 -5.14 13.49 -10.40
C SER A 34 -4.49 12.47 -11.35
N LYS A 35 -3.99 12.92 -12.51
CA LYS A 35 -3.30 12.04 -13.47
C LYS A 35 -1.95 11.56 -12.93
N SER A 36 -1.22 12.44 -12.22
CA SER A 36 0.02 12.08 -11.53
C SER A 36 -0.23 11.08 -10.40
N TYR A 37 -1.29 11.29 -9.61
CA TYR A 37 -1.71 10.40 -8.54
C TYR A 37 -2.11 9.00 -9.04
N HIS A 38 -2.96 8.89 -10.08
CA HIS A 38 -3.30 7.58 -10.66
C HIS A 38 -2.08 6.87 -11.23
N TYR A 39 -1.11 7.61 -11.80
CA TYR A 39 0.12 7.02 -12.31
C TYR A 39 0.95 6.38 -11.19
N VAL A 40 1.17 7.12 -10.09
CA VAL A 40 1.95 6.62 -8.94
C VAL A 40 1.25 5.43 -8.28
N LEU A 41 -0.06 5.50 -8.09
CA LEU A 41 -0.81 4.38 -7.49
C LEU A 41 -0.87 3.16 -8.41
N ASN A 42 -0.96 3.32 -9.72
CA ASN A 42 -0.90 2.18 -10.64
C ASN A 42 0.50 1.58 -10.73
N LEU A 43 1.56 2.39 -10.60
CA LEU A 43 2.92 1.87 -10.44
C LEU A 43 3.02 0.99 -9.19
N ALA A 44 2.52 1.48 -8.05
CA ALA A 44 2.45 0.69 -6.82
C ALA A 44 1.64 -0.60 -7.04
N LEU A 45 0.40 -0.50 -7.55
CA LEU A 45 -0.48 -1.66 -7.77
C LEU A 45 0.16 -2.72 -8.68
N THR A 46 0.94 -2.29 -9.68
CA THR A 46 1.66 -3.22 -10.56
C THR A 46 2.73 -4.01 -9.81
N LEU A 47 3.43 -3.37 -8.87
CA LEU A 47 4.39 -4.04 -7.98
C LEU A 47 3.65 -5.01 -7.05
N GLU A 48 2.56 -4.58 -6.42
CA GLU A 48 1.78 -5.44 -5.51
C GLU A 48 1.22 -6.67 -6.22
N HIS A 49 0.76 -6.54 -7.48
CA HIS A 49 0.34 -7.70 -8.29
C HIS A 49 1.50 -8.67 -8.56
N LEU A 50 2.68 -8.14 -8.85
CA LEU A 50 3.89 -8.95 -9.08
C LEU A 50 4.31 -9.69 -7.80
N GLU A 51 4.32 -9.00 -6.67
CA GLU A 51 4.74 -9.57 -5.38
C GLU A 51 3.72 -10.57 -4.85
N ASN A 52 2.42 -10.28 -4.94
CA ASN A 52 1.36 -11.23 -4.62
C ASN A 52 1.48 -12.51 -5.46
N ALA A 53 1.69 -12.38 -6.78
CA ALA A 53 1.92 -13.54 -7.66
C ALA A 53 3.22 -14.30 -7.30
N PHE A 54 4.27 -13.58 -6.90
CA PHE A 54 5.53 -14.17 -6.47
C PHE A 54 5.35 -15.02 -5.21
N TYR A 55 4.77 -14.47 -4.14
CA TYR A 55 4.56 -15.21 -2.89
C TYR A 55 3.56 -16.35 -3.08
N ALA A 56 2.40 -16.12 -3.72
CA ALA A 56 1.43 -17.19 -3.97
C ALA A 56 2.04 -18.34 -4.78
N GLY A 57 2.80 -18.02 -5.84
CA GLY A 57 3.51 -19.00 -6.65
C GLY A 57 4.63 -19.72 -5.89
N ALA A 58 5.36 -19.02 -5.01
CA ALA A 58 6.39 -19.62 -4.17
C ALA A 58 5.79 -20.61 -3.16
N PHE A 59 4.68 -20.27 -2.50
CA PHE A 59 4.01 -21.15 -1.53
C PHE A 59 3.39 -22.39 -2.17
N ALA A 60 3.04 -22.32 -3.46
CA ALA A 60 2.62 -23.49 -4.23
C ALA A 60 3.79 -24.43 -4.60
N LYS A 61 5.03 -23.94 -4.60
CA LYS A 61 6.23 -24.68 -5.01
C LYS A 61 7.10 -25.15 -3.83
N TYR A 62 7.13 -24.39 -2.74
CA TYR A 62 8.06 -24.57 -1.63
C TYR A 62 7.30 -24.82 -0.33
N ASP A 63 7.32 -26.08 0.13
CA ASP A 63 6.78 -26.52 1.40
C ASP A 63 7.76 -26.25 2.56
N GLU A 64 7.41 -26.66 3.78
CA GLU A 64 8.29 -26.50 4.96
C GLU A 64 9.65 -27.21 4.81
N MET A 65 9.68 -28.33 4.07
CA MET A 65 10.91 -29.08 3.82
C MET A 65 11.87 -28.27 2.96
N ALA A 66 11.39 -27.56 1.94
CA ALA A 66 12.23 -26.68 1.13
C ALA A 66 12.92 -25.57 1.96
N PHE A 67 12.26 -25.04 3.00
CA PHE A 67 12.85 -24.06 3.90
C PHE A 67 13.89 -24.69 4.84
N THR A 68 13.59 -25.90 5.33
CA THR A 68 14.50 -26.67 6.18
C THR A 68 15.76 -27.10 5.42
N ASP A 69 15.60 -27.58 4.18
CA ASP A 69 16.69 -27.97 3.28
C ASP A 69 17.59 -26.78 2.91
N ALA A 70 17.00 -25.57 2.87
CA ALA A 70 17.73 -24.31 2.70
C ALA A 70 18.44 -23.84 3.99
N SER A 71 18.39 -24.61 5.08
CA SER A 71 18.92 -24.23 6.40
C SER A 71 18.35 -22.92 6.95
N LEU A 72 17.11 -22.59 6.61
CA LEU A 72 16.43 -21.39 7.13
C LEU A 72 15.88 -21.66 8.55
N PRO A 73 15.75 -20.62 9.40
CA PRO A 73 15.11 -20.75 10.70
C PRO A 73 13.66 -21.24 10.59
N SER A 74 13.17 -22.00 11.58
CA SER A 74 11.80 -22.56 11.57
C SER A 74 10.68 -21.51 11.49
N TYR A 75 10.95 -20.27 11.90
CA TYR A 75 9.98 -19.17 11.77
C TYR A 75 9.98 -18.52 10.38
N ALA A 76 10.95 -18.84 9.52
CA ALA A 76 11.15 -18.14 8.24
C ALA A 76 9.91 -18.31 7.36
N ARG A 77 9.43 -19.54 7.13
CA ARG A 77 8.27 -19.77 6.27
C ARG A 77 7.03 -19.01 6.75
N GLY A 78 6.82 -18.91 8.06
CA GLY A 78 5.76 -18.08 8.64
C GLY A 78 5.87 -16.60 8.28
N ARG A 79 7.09 -16.04 8.26
CA ARG A 79 7.32 -14.65 7.84
C ARG A 79 7.06 -14.44 6.35
N PHE A 80 7.48 -15.36 5.48
CA PHE A 80 7.12 -15.30 4.07
C PHE A 80 5.60 -15.36 3.85
N ALA A 81 4.88 -16.11 4.70
CA ALA A 81 3.43 -16.20 4.62
C ALA A 81 2.77 -14.88 5.03
N GLU A 82 3.25 -14.26 6.11
CA GLU A 82 2.81 -12.94 6.58
C GLU A 82 3.01 -11.87 5.51
N ILE A 83 4.17 -11.83 4.85
CA ILE A 83 4.42 -10.89 3.75
C ILE A 83 3.46 -11.15 2.59
N GLY A 84 3.24 -12.41 2.20
CA GLY A 84 2.25 -12.74 1.18
C GLY A 84 0.84 -12.26 1.52
N GLN A 85 0.44 -12.25 2.80
CA GLN A 85 -0.85 -11.67 3.21
C GLN A 85 -0.86 -10.13 3.11
N HIS A 86 0.27 -9.46 3.36
CA HIS A 86 0.37 -8.02 3.14
C HIS A 86 0.15 -7.66 1.68
N GLU A 87 0.74 -8.41 0.73
CA GLU A 87 0.59 -8.07 -0.69
C GLU A 87 -0.85 -8.27 -1.20
N VAL A 88 -1.56 -9.28 -0.67
CA VAL A 88 -3.01 -9.43 -0.91
C VAL A 88 -3.78 -8.20 -0.41
N ALA A 89 -3.45 -7.71 0.79
CA ALA A 89 -4.08 -6.54 1.37
C ALA A 89 -3.76 -5.25 0.59
N HIS A 90 -2.52 -5.09 0.14
CA HIS A 90 -2.09 -3.96 -0.70
C HIS A 90 -2.83 -3.94 -2.04
N VAL A 91 -2.92 -5.09 -2.73
CA VAL A 91 -3.71 -5.20 -3.97
C VAL A 91 -5.17 -4.81 -3.73
N ALA A 92 -5.80 -5.35 -2.68
CA ALA A 92 -7.19 -5.03 -2.37
C ALA A 92 -7.40 -3.54 -2.08
N PHE A 93 -6.49 -2.94 -1.30
CA PHE A 93 -6.53 -1.52 -0.97
C PHE A 93 -6.38 -0.63 -2.22
N LEU A 94 -5.35 -0.88 -3.04
CA LEU A 94 -5.05 -0.07 -4.22
C LEU A 94 -6.11 -0.23 -5.31
N CYS A 95 -6.63 -1.45 -5.53
CA CYS A 95 -7.76 -1.66 -6.44
C CYS A 95 -8.99 -0.88 -6.00
N LYS A 96 -9.29 -0.84 -4.70
CA LYS A 96 -10.40 -0.06 -4.15
C LYS A 96 -10.19 1.43 -4.36
N GLU A 97 -8.99 1.93 -4.12
CA GLU A 97 -8.65 3.36 -4.25
C GLU A 97 -8.65 3.83 -5.72
N LEU A 98 -8.11 3.02 -6.63
CA LEU A 98 -8.04 3.34 -8.06
C LEU A 98 -9.36 3.14 -8.81
N GLY A 99 -10.24 2.26 -8.30
CA GLY A 99 -11.53 1.93 -8.92
C GLY A 99 -11.36 1.47 -10.36
N SER A 100 -12.07 2.10 -11.29
CA SER A 100 -11.99 1.76 -12.73
C SER A 100 -10.65 2.10 -13.38
N ASN A 101 -9.77 2.87 -12.70
CA ASN A 101 -8.42 3.17 -13.19
C ASN A 101 -7.38 2.14 -12.72
N ALA A 102 -7.79 1.10 -11.98
CA ALA A 102 -6.89 0.09 -11.47
C ALA A 102 -6.31 -0.76 -12.62
N ALA A 103 -4.99 -0.86 -12.67
CA ALA A 103 -4.29 -1.77 -13.55
C ALA A 103 -4.65 -3.22 -13.21
N ALA A 104 -4.91 -4.00 -14.25
CA ALA A 104 -5.12 -5.44 -14.12
C ALA A 104 -3.80 -6.15 -13.79
N ALA A 105 -3.89 -7.27 -13.07
CA ALA A 105 -2.74 -8.15 -12.85
C ALA A 105 -2.25 -8.74 -14.19
N CYS A 106 -0.93 -8.88 -14.32
CA CYS A 106 -0.32 -9.57 -15.45
C CYS A 106 -0.21 -11.08 -15.19
N ASN A 107 0.19 -11.83 -16.22
CA ASN A 107 0.68 -13.20 -16.03
C ASN A 107 2.19 -13.16 -15.76
N TYR A 108 2.63 -13.78 -14.66
CA TYR A 108 4.02 -13.74 -14.21
C TYR A 108 4.65 -15.13 -14.26
N THR A 109 5.88 -15.20 -14.76
CA THR A 109 6.68 -16.43 -14.77
C THR A 109 7.94 -16.19 -13.97
N PHE A 110 8.08 -16.92 -12.86
CA PHE A 110 9.27 -16.88 -12.01
C PHE A 110 10.16 -18.11 -12.29
N PRO A 111 11.27 -17.94 -13.01
CA PRO A 111 12.20 -19.03 -13.26
C PRO A 111 12.86 -19.45 -11.94
N THR A 112 12.88 -20.75 -11.68
CA THR A 112 13.71 -21.29 -10.59
C THR A 112 15.17 -21.14 -10.99
N PRO A 113 16.05 -20.61 -10.14
CA PRO A 113 17.47 -20.64 -10.42
C PRO A 113 17.89 -22.11 -10.60
N THR A 114 18.38 -22.46 -11.79
CA THR A 114 19.14 -23.70 -11.95
C THR A 114 20.38 -23.55 -11.08
N PRO A 115 20.77 -24.57 -10.29
CA PRO A 115 22.00 -24.50 -9.54
C PRO A 115 23.17 -24.59 -10.52
N SER A 116 23.57 -23.47 -11.12
CA SER A 116 24.90 -23.35 -11.70
C SER A 116 25.86 -23.22 -10.52
N ARG A 117 26.45 -24.35 -10.16
CA ARG A 117 27.49 -24.44 -9.14
C ARG A 117 28.71 -23.65 -9.60
N SER A 118 28.69 -22.33 -9.40
CA SER A 118 29.90 -21.55 -9.26
C SER A 118 30.37 -21.70 -7.82
N ARG A 119 30.95 -22.88 -7.53
CA ARG A 119 31.89 -22.97 -6.40
C ARG A 119 33.02 -22.01 -6.75
N ARG A 120 33.04 -20.84 -6.13
CA ARG A 120 34.30 -20.14 -5.92
C ARG A 120 35.10 -21.03 -4.97
N SER A 121 35.91 -21.90 -5.57
CA SER A 121 37.07 -22.47 -4.92
C SER A 121 38.11 -21.36 -4.71
N ALA A 122 38.81 -21.47 -3.58
CA ALA A 122 39.85 -20.59 -3.04
C ALA A 122 39.32 -19.41 -2.21
#